data_AF-A0A924YZS4-F1
#
_entry.id   AF-A0A924YZS4-F1
#
_cell.length_a   1.000
_cell.length_b   1.000
_cell.length_c   1.000
_cell.angle_alpha   90.00
_cell.angle_beta   90.00
_cell.angle_gamma   90.00
#
_symmetry.space_group_name_H-M   'P 1'
#
loop_
_entity.id
_entity.type
_entity.pdbx_description
1 polymer ?
#
loop_
_entity_poly.entity_id
_entity_poly.type
_entity_poly.pdbx_seq_one_letter_code
_entity_poly.pdbx_strand_id
1 'polypeptide(L)'
;MRAGDAQLVTHIGDREADLYEEWATVPDRYNRLLVRIKQDRRLVEKAQSLYCYLSSQPFSGSYRSRVEGDSRQTRTTREAVLSVRCTAVDIQRPDPLKDKNYPDRIRLYAVEATEANPPRGQKPVHQRLMTTHEVVCLEQALQVIEWDCWR
;
A
#
# COMPACT_ATOMS: atom_id res chain seq x y z
N MET A 1 -3.85 22.40 17.86
CA MET A 1 -3.16 23.54 17.21
C MET A 1 -3.17 23.23 15.71
N ARG A 2 -3.82 24.07 14.89
CA ARG A 2 -3.97 23.85 13.44
C ARG A 2 -2.70 24.27 12.73
N ALA A 3 -2.12 23.37 11.94
CA ALA A 3 -1.24 23.75 10.85
C ALA A 3 -2.09 23.72 9.57
N GLY A 4 -2.49 24.90 9.08
CA GLY A 4 -3.18 25.11 7.79
C GLY A 4 -4.70 24.86 7.77
N ASP A 5 -5.42 25.59 6.92
CA ASP A 5 -6.87 25.44 6.65
C ASP A 5 -7.23 24.15 5.87
N ALA A 6 -6.41 23.11 5.99
CA ALA A 6 -6.63 21.85 5.30
C ALA A 6 -7.86 21.13 5.86
N GLN A 7 -8.79 20.75 4.98
CA GLN A 7 -9.97 19.96 5.35
C GLN A 7 -9.64 18.48 5.56
N LEU A 8 -8.57 17.98 4.93
CA LEU A 8 -8.10 16.60 5.01
C LEU A 8 -6.58 16.57 4.83
N VAL A 9 -5.90 15.76 5.64
CA VAL A 9 -4.46 15.52 5.58
C VAL A 9 -4.23 14.04 5.31
N THR A 10 -3.38 13.74 4.31
CA THR A 10 -2.90 12.37 4.06
C THR A 10 -1.45 12.28 4.49
N HIS A 11 -1.17 11.46 5.48
CA HIS A 11 0.19 11.12 5.88
C HIS A 11 0.69 10.01 4.98
N ILE A 12 1.79 10.26 4.28
CA ILE A 12 2.40 9.31 3.35
C ILE A 12 3.67 8.75 3.99
N GLY A 13 3.64 7.47 4.32
CA GLY A 13 4.72 6.76 5.00
C GLY A 13 5.41 5.73 4.11
N ASP A 14 6.69 5.48 4.36
CA ASP A 14 7.40 4.39 3.68
C ASP A 14 7.32 3.07 4.47
N ARG A 15 8.18 2.12 4.12
CA ARG A 15 8.21 0.79 4.76
C ARG A 15 8.44 0.84 6.26
N GLU A 16 9.03 1.90 6.81
CA GLU A 16 9.24 2.02 8.25
C GLU A 16 7.97 2.44 9.00
N ALA A 17 7.01 3.07 8.32
CA ALA A 17 5.70 3.46 8.87
C ALA A 17 4.67 2.32 8.84
N ASP A 18 5.04 1.10 8.40
CA ASP A 18 4.14 -0.05 8.36
C ASP A 18 3.95 -0.68 9.75
N LEU A 19 3.32 0.09 10.66
CA LEU A 19 3.07 -0.24 12.05
C LEU A 19 1.56 -0.37 12.31
N TYR A 20 1.13 -1.37 13.09
CA TYR A 20 -0.29 -1.57 13.39
C TYR A 20 -0.87 -0.39 14.18
N GLU A 21 -0.06 0.14 15.08
CA GLU A 21 -0.34 1.25 15.97
C GLU A 21 -0.65 2.54 15.20
N GLU A 22 0.07 2.81 14.11
CA GLU A 22 -0.22 3.96 13.25
C GLU A 22 -1.60 3.83 12.62
N TRP A 23 -1.93 2.68 12.03
CA TRP A 23 -3.27 2.40 11.49
C TRP A 23 -4.37 2.53 12.54
N ALA A 24 -4.06 2.21 13.79
CA ALA A 24 -5.02 2.24 14.89
C ALA A 24 -5.27 3.63 15.47
N THR A 25 -4.34 4.58 15.32
CA THR A 25 -4.34 5.82 16.11
C THR A 25 -4.32 7.11 15.29
N VAL A 26 -3.69 7.10 14.11
CA VAL A 26 -3.59 8.31 13.27
C VAL A 26 -4.88 8.60 12.50
N PRO A 27 -5.57 7.61 11.89
CA PRO A 27 -6.76 7.89 11.09
C PRO A 27 -7.90 8.44 11.94
N ASP A 28 -8.47 9.55 11.49
CA ASP A 28 -9.68 10.14 12.08
C ASP A 28 -10.53 10.79 10.98
N ARG A 29 -11.42 11.72 11.34
CA ARG A 29 -12.25 12.45 10.36
C ARG A 29 -11.47 13.37 9.40
N TYR A 30 -10.23 13.74 9.77
CA TYR A 30 -9.39 14.68 9.03
C TYR A 30 -8.07 14.07 8.56
N ASN A 31 -7.65 12.94 9.13
CA ASN A 31 -6.37 12.32 8.87
C ASN A 31 -6.56 10.98 8.16
N ARG A 32 -5.80 10.80 7.09
CA ARG A 32 -5.70 9.57 6.30
C ARG A 32 -4.25 9.10 6.26
N LEU A 33 -4.07 7.82 6.05
CA LEU A 33 -2.76 7.20 5.92
C LEU A 33 -2.64 6.54 4.55
N LEU A 34 -1.47 6.66 3.94
CA LEU A 34 -1.02 5.89 2.80
C LEU A 34 0.40 5.41 3.11
N VAL A 35 0.62 4.10 3.15
CA VAL A 35 1.92 3.55 3.52
C VAL A 35 2.35 2.46 2.54
N ARG A 36 3.63 2.48 2.17
CA ARG A 36 4.25 1.37 1.48
C ARG A 36 4.53 0.23 2.45
N ILE A 37 3.78 -0.86 2.34
CA ILE A 37 3.86 -1.95 3.32
C ILE A 37 5.10 -2.85 3.12
N LYS A 38 5.62 -3.38 4.24
CA LYS A 38 6.68 -4.40 4.29
C LYS A 38 6.26 -5.68 5.02
N GLN A 39 5.21 -5.63 5.84
CA GLN A 39 4.74 -6.76 6.64
C GLN A 39 3.68 -7.58 5.90
N ASP A 40 3.87 -8.89 5.85
CA ASP A 40 2.82 -9.81 5.40
C ASP A 40 1.86 -10.10 6.56
N ARG A 41 0.77 -9.33 6.62
CA ARG A 41 -0.16 -9.31 7.75
C ARG A 41 -1.14 -10.47 7.68
N ARG A 42 -1.60 -10.93 8.85
CA ARG A 42 -2.76 -11.82 8.95
C ARG A 42 -4.03 -11.02 8.66
N LEU A 43 -4.94 -11.65 7.92
CA LEU A 43 -6.25 -11.09 7.63
C LEU A 43 -7.32 -11.80 8.46
N VAL A 44 -8.31 -11.05 8.92
CA VAL A 44 -9.46 -11.61 9.64
C VAL A 44 -10.30 -12.46 8.69
N GLU A 45 -10.78 -13.61 9.19
CA GLU A 45 -11.66 -14.54 8.46
C GLU A 45 -11.08 -15.04 7.12
N LYS A 46 -9.76 -15.00 6.96
CA LYS A 46 -9.06 -15.50 5.78
C LYS A 46 -7.91 -16.42 6.21
N ALA A 47 -7.78 -17.55 5.52
CA ALA A 47 -6.66 -18.46 5.73
C ALA A 47 -5.35 -17.93 5.13
N GLN A 48 -5.45 -17.09 4.10
CA GLN A 48 -4.31 -16.51 3.39
C GLN A 48 -3.77 -15.27 4.12
N SER A 49 -2.46 -15.05 4.00
CA SER A 49 -1.83 -13.78 4.37
C SER A 49 -2.22 -12.66 3.41
N LEU A 50 -1.96 -11.41 3.82
CA LEU A 50 -2.25 -10.22 3.02
C LEU A 50 -1.65 -10.31 1.62
N TYR A 51 -0.38 -10.69 1.50
CA TYR A 51 0.30 -10.76 0.21
C TYR A 51 -0.28 -11.83 -0.70
N CYS A 52 -0.54 -13.03 -0.16
CA CYS A 52 -1.14 -14.11 -0.93
C CYS A 52 -2.56 -13.75 -1.39
N TYR A 53 -3.35 -13.17 -0.49
CA TYR A 53 -4.71 -12.73 -0.80
C TYR A 53 -4.70 -11.63 -1.88
N LEU A 54 -3.85 -10.62 -1.75
CA LEU A 54 -3.75 -9.49 -2.68
C LEU A 54 -3.34 -9.93 -4.08
N SER A 55 -2.34 -10.81 -4.21
CA SER A 55 -1.91 -11.32 -5.51
C SER A 55 -2.94 -12.25 -6.18
N SER A 56 -3.88 -12.81 -5.41
CA SER A 56 -4.99 -13.62 -5.94
C SER A 56 -6.19 -12.80 -6.42
N GLN A 57 -6.22 -11.49 -6.16
CA GLN A 57 -7.34 -10.65 -6.57
C GLN A 57 -7.39 -10.48 -8.10
N PRO A 58 -8.60 -10.22 -8.66
CA PRO A 58 -8.74 -9.84 -10.05
C PRO A 58 -7.88 -8.62 -10.39
N PHE A 59 -7.40 -8.56 -11.63
CA PHE A 59 -6.75 -7.36 -12.13
C PHE A 59 -7.75 -6.22 -12.21
N SER A 60 -7.42 -5.09 -11.59
CA SER A 60 -8.17 -3.84 -11.74
C SER A 60 -7.80 -3.14 -13.05
N GLY A 61 -6.59 -3.39 -13.56
CA GLY A 61 -6.09 -2.85 -14.83
C GLY A 61 -4.58 -2.73 -14.85
N SER A 62 -4.05 -1.83 -15.68
CA SER A 62 -2.61 -1.60 -15.79
C SER A 62 -2.28 -0.15 -16.16
N TYR A 63 -1.08 0.30 -15.82
CA TYR A 63 -0.55 1.60 -16.24
C TYR A 63 0.93 1.50 -16.65
N ARG A 64 1.40 2.51 -17.38
CA ARG A 64 2.83 2.66 -17.73
C ARG A 64 3.50 3.57 -16.71
N SER A 65 4.67 3.16 -16.23
CA SER A 65 5.49 3.94 -15.32
C SER A 65 6.91 4.04 -15.84
N ARG A 66 7.51 5.22 -15.71
CA ARG A 66 8.93 5.42 -15.95
C ARG A 66 9.71 4.96 -14.73
N VAL A 67 10.47 3.89 -14.88
CA VAL A 67 11.39 3.39 -13.87
C VAL A 67 12.70 4.14 -14.05
N GLU A 68 13.09 4.93 -13.05
CA GLU A 68 14.37 5.63 -13.08
C GLU A 68 15.54 4.68 -12.79
N GLY A 69 16.66 4.88 -13.46
CA GLY A 69 17.88 4.11 -13.23
C GLY A 69 18.44 4.32 -11.82
N ASP A 70 19.04 3.27 -11.26
CA ASP A 70 19.77 3.31 -9.99
C ASP A 70 20.98 2.38 -10.10
N SER A 71 22.17 2.98 -10.15
CA SER A 71 23.43 2.25 -10.30
C SER A 71 23.74 1.34 -9.11
N ARG A 72 23.28 1.67 -7.90
CA ARG A 72 23.47 0.85 -6.69
C ARG A 72 22.66 -0.43 -6.74
N GLN A 73 21.55 -0.42 -7.49
CA GLN A 73 20.64 -1.55 -7.66
C GLN A 73 20.74 -2.20 -9.04
N THR A 74 21.71 -1.77 -9.86
CA THR A 74 21.86 -2.20 -11.27
C THR A 74 20.56 -2.02 -12.07
N ARG A 75 19.78 -0.98 -11.72
CA ARG A 75 18.51 -0.67 -12.34
C ARG A 75 18.71 0.28 -13.51
N THR A 76 18.14 -0.05 -14.67
CA THR A 76 18.19 0.77 -15.88
C THR A 76 16.93 1.61 -16.03
N THR A 77 17.07 2.81 -16.59
CA THR A 77 15.93 3.66 -16.94
C THR A 77 15.12 2.99 -18.04
N ARG A 78 13.82 2.79 -17.81
CA ARG A 78 12.92 2.16 -18.78
C ARG A 78 11.46 2.53 -18.54
N GLU A 79 10.62 2.29 -19.54
CA GLU A 79 9.17 2.22 -19.35
C GLU A 79 8.79 0.81 -18.91
N ALA A 80 7.97 0.69 -17.87
CA ALA A 80 7.45 -0.57 -17.35
C ALA A 80 5.90 -0.55 -17.39
N VAL A 81 5.31 -1.68 -17.80
CA VAL A 81 3.85 -1.89 -17.70
C VAL A 81 3.56 -2.59 -16.38
N LEU A 82 2.80 -1.93 -15.53
CA LEU A 82 2.46 -2.37 -14.19
C LEU A 82 1.00 -2.82 -14.12
N SER A 83 0.78 -4.07 -13.74
CA SER A 83 -0.56 -4.60 -13.46
C SER A 83 -0.96 -4.25 -12.03
N VAL A 84 -2.18 -3.76 -11.87
CA VAL A 84 -2.73 -3.27 -10.60
C VAL A 84 -3.83 -4.20 -10.10
N ARG A 85 -3.78 -4.48 -8.80
CA ARG A 85 -4.85 -5.13 -8.03
C ARG A 85 -5.17 -4.25 -6.83
N CYS A 86 -6.44 -4.16 -6.48
CA CYS A 86 -6.88 -3.50 -5.25
C CYS A 86 -7.99 -4.28 -4.57
N THR A 87 -7.99 -4.28 -3.24
CA THR A 87 -9.06 -4.88 -2.45
C THR A 87 -9.11 -4.24 -1.07
N ALA A 88 -10.30 -4.20 -0.50
CA ALA A 88 -10.47 -3.94 0.90
C ALA A 88 -10.07 -5.18 1.73
N VAL A 89 -9.47 -4.96 2.89
CA VAL A 89 -8.94 -6.00 3.79
C VAL A 89 -9.16 -5.61 5.25
N ASP A 90 -9.35 -6.61 6.10
CA ASP A 90 -9.37 -6.45 7.55
C ASP A 90 -8.09 -7.06 8.12
N ILE A 91 -7.12 -6.20 8.48
CA ILE A 91 -5.87 -6.67 9.08
C ILE A 91 -6.11 -7.01 10.55
N GLN A 92 -5.54 -8.13 11.00
CA GLN A 92 -5.63 -8.56 12.39
C GLN A 92 -4.56 -7.86 13.24
N ARG A 93 -4.94 -7.49 14.46
CA ARG A 93 -4.00 -7.03 15.49
C ARG A 93 -2.92 -8.07 15.76
N PRO A 94 -1.62 -7.72 15.68
CA PRO A 94 -0.53 -8.62 16.04
C PRO A 94 -0.63 -9.11 17.50
N ASP A 95 -0.26 -10.36 17.74
CA ASP A 95 -0.29 -10.97 19.08
C ASP A 95 0.47 -10.16 20.16
N PRO A 96 1.65 -9.55 19.89
CA PRO A 96 2.36 -8.73 20.87
C PRO A 96 1.59 -7.47 21.33
N LEU A 97 0.54 -7.08 20.62
CA LEU A 97 -0.28 -5.90 20.94
C LEU A 97 -1.60 -6.24 21.64
N LYS A 98 -1.83 -7.51 22.02
CA LYS A 98 -3.08 -7.96 22.65
C LYS A 98 -3.42 -7.21 23.94
N ASP A 99 -2.42 -6.95 24.77
CA ASP A 99 -2.60 -6.24 26.05
C ASP A 99 -2.68 -4.71 25.90
N LYS A 100 -2.62 -4.20 24.66
CA LYS A 100 -2.77 -2.78 24.35
C LYS A 100 -4.22 -2.46 24.02
N ASN A 101 -4.63 -1.20 24.20
CA ASN A 101 -5.98 -0.75 23.86
C ASN A 101 -6.09 -0.35 22.37
N TYR A 102 -5.75 -1.28 21.47
CA TYR A 102 -5.95 -1.12 20.03
C TYR A 102 -7.07 -2.04 19.54
N PRO A 103 -7.80 -1.68 18.48
CA PRO A 103 -8.83 -2.54 17.90
C PRO A 103 -8.28 -3.92 17.52
N ASP A 104 -9.07 -4.98 17.65
CA ASP A 104 -8.67 -6.34 17.24
C ASP A 104 -8.47 -6.49 15.73
N ARG A 105 -9.11 -5.62 14.95
CA ARG A 105 -8.98 -5.55 13.50
C ARG A 105 -9.16 -4.12 12.99
N ILE A 106 -8.54 -3.83 11.85
CA ILE A 106 -8.68 -2.54 11.17
C ILE A 106 -8.98 -2.79 9.69
N ARG A 107 -10.04 -2.16 9.20
CA ARG A 107 -10.43 -2.17 7.79
C ARG A 107 -9.58 -1.16 7.02
N LEU A 108 -8.89 -1.62 5.98
CA LEU A 108 -8.02 -0.83 5.11
C LEU A 108 -8.20 -1.26 3.65
N TYR A 109 -7.58 -0.51 2.74
CA TYR A 109 -7.51 -0.85 1.33
C TYR A 109 -6.08 -1.15 0.94
N ALA A 110 -5.86 -2.29 0.30
CA ALA A 110 -4.55 -2.74 -0.15
C ALA A 110 -4.47 -2.64 -1.68
N VAL A 111 -3.33 -2.16 -2.18
CA VAL A 111 -3.03 -2.01 -3.60
C VAL A 111 -1.71 -2.69 -3.91
N GLU A 112 -1.67 -3.51 -4.96
CA GLU A 112 -0.45 -4.12 -5.48
C GLU A 112 -0.24 -3.72 -6.94
N ALA A 113 0.94 -3.16 -7.24
CA ALA A 113 1.41 -2.89 -8.58
C ALA A 113 2.63 -3.77 -8.89
N THR A 114 2.56 -4.54 -9.99
CA THR A 114 3.58 -5.53 -10.38
C THR A 114 3.97 -5.42 -11.84
N GLU A 115 5.27 -5.41 -12.13
CA GLU A 115 5.81 -5.48 -13.49
C GLU A 115 5.73 -6.93 -13.97
N ALA A 116 4.80 -7.21 -14.90
CA ALA A 116 4.56 -8.57 -15.36
C ALA A 116 5.74 -9.15 -16.16
N ASN A 117 6.40 -8.31 -16.96
CA ASN A 117 7.47 -8.73 -17.89
C ASN A 117 8.69 -7.80 -17.75
N PRO A 118 9.47 -7.91 -16.67
CA PRO A 118 10.68 -7.11 -16.52
C PRO A 118 11.72 -7.51 -17.59
N PRO A 119 12.54 -6.55 -18.09
CA PRO A 119 13.65 -6.90 -18.98
C PRO A 119 14.64 -7.87 -18.33
N ARG A 120 15.34 -8.65 -19.15
CA ARG A 120 16.34 -9.62 -18.67
C ARG A 120 17.36 -8.95 -17.75
N GLY A 121 17.56 -9.54 -16.57
CA GLY A 121 18.51 -9.05 -15.57
C GLY A 121 18.04 -7.84 -14.76
N GLN A 122 16.81 -7.34 -14.99
CA GLN A 122 16.20 -6.29 -14.18
C GLN A 122 15.29 -6.90 -13.12
N LYS A 123 15.38 -6.39 -11.88
CA LYS A 123 14.39 -6.73 -10.85
C LYS A 123 13.03 -6.11 -11.23
N PRO A 124 11.93 -6.87 -11.14
CA PRO A 124 10.62 -6.33 -11.40
C PRO A 124 10.29 -5.21 -10.41
N VAL A 125 9.60 -4.19 -10.90
CA VAL A 125 8.92 -3.26 -10.01
C VAL A 125 7.79 -4.02 -9.31
N HIS A 126 7.82 -3.96 -7.99
CA HIS A 126 6.78 -4.55 -7.14
C HIS A 126 6.54 -3.61 -5.96
N GLN A 127 5.36 -3.01 -5.96
CA GLN A 127 4.92 -2.09 -4.91
C GLN A 127 3.65 -2.64 -4.29
N ARG A 128 3.62 -2.59 -2.97
CA ARG A 128 2.43 -2.87 -2.18
C ARG A 128 2.19 -1.66 -1.30
N LEU A 129 0.97 -1.14 -1.37
CA LEU A 129 0.51 0.00 -0.61
C LEU A 129 -0.69 -0.43 0.22
N MET A 130 -0.85 0.21 1.37
CA MET A 130 -2.06 0.12 2.17
C MET A 130 -2.50 1.53 2.54
N THR A 131 -3.80 1.76 2.59
CA THR A 131 -4.36 3.10 2.78
C THR A 131 -5.70 3.06 3.51
N THR A 132 -6.02 4.18 4.18
CA THR A 132 -7.36 4.42 4.75
C THR A 132 -8.28 5.17 3.78
N HIS A 133 -7.77 5.61 2.64
CA HIS A 133 -8.61 6.06 1.53
C HIS A 133 -9.32 4.86 0.90
N GLU A 134 -10.55 5.06 0.46
CA GLU A 134 -11.28 4.03 -0.26
C GLU A 134 -10.65 3.77 -1.63
N VAL A 135 -10.42 2.48 -1.92
CA VAL A 135 -9.89 2.03 -3.21
C VAL A 135 -10.66 0.79 -3.67
N VAL A 136 -11.66 1.02 -4.52
CA VAL A 136 -12.56 0.02 -5.09
C VAL A 136 -12.48 -0.06 -6.61
N CYS A 137 -11.71 0.82 -7.26
CA CYS A 137 -11.50 0.81 -8.71
C CYS A 137 -10.06 1.16 -9.09
N LEU A 138 -9.75 1.03 -10.39
CA LEU A 138 -8.42 1.32 -10.93
C LEU A 138 -8.04 2.78 -10.74
N GLU A 139 -8.96 3.71 -11.00
CA GLU A 139 -8.71 5.15 -10.93
C GLU A 139 -8.25 5.57 -9.53
N GLN A 140 -8.91 5.07 -8.49
CA GLN A 140 -8.53 5.30 -7.10
C GLN A 140 -7.18 4.64 -6.76
N ALA A 141 -6.92 3.44 -7.30
CA ALA A 141 -5.65 2.75 -7.09
C ALA A 141 -4.48 3.53 -7.72
N LEU A 142 -4.68 4.06 -8.92
CA LEU A 142 -3.69 4.91 -9.60
C LEU A 142 -3.45 6.21 -8.83
N GLN A 143 -4.50 6.81 -8.25
CA GLN A 143 -4.36 8.02 -7.44
C GLN A 143 -3.45 7.81 -6.22
N VAL A 144 -3.64 6.71 -5.48
CA VAL A 144 -2.79 6.43 -4.30
C VAL A 144 -1.38 6.00 -4.68
N ILE A 145 -1.21 5.35 -5.83
CA ILE A 145 0.10 5.04 -6.41
C ILE A 145 0.85 6.35 -6.76
N GLU A 146 0.16 7.32 -7.36
CA GLU A 146 0.73 8.62 -7.68
C GLU A 146 1.18 9.36 -6.42
N TRP A 147 0.37 9.37 -5.37
CA TRP A 147 0.74 9.99 -4.09
C TRP A 147 2.00 9.35 -3.47
N ASP A 148 2.14 8.03 -3.51
CA ASP A 148 3.35 7.33 -3.05
C ASP A 148 4.61 7.71 -3.87
N CYS A 149 4.45 8.17 -5.12
CA CYS A 149 5.55 8.68 -5.93
C CYS A 149 6.01 10.10 -5.54
N TRP A 150 5.24 10.86 -4.75
CA TRP A 150 5.66 12.19 -4.27
C TRP A 150 6.65 12.13 -3.11
N ARG A 151 6.94 10.92 -2.61
CA ARG A 151 7.90 10.68 -1.54
C ARG A 151 9.34 10.58 -2.04
#